data_AF-A0A1H7LSV6-F1
#
_entry.id   AF-A0A1H7LSV6-F1
#
_cell.length_a   1.000
_cell.length_b   1.000
_cell.length_c   1.000
_cell.angle_alpha   90.00
_cell.angle_beta   90.00
_cell.angle_gamma   90.00
#
_symmetry.space_group_name_H-M   'P 1'
#
loop_
_entity.id
_entity.type
_entity.pdbx_description
1 polymer ?
#
loop_
_entity_poly.entity_id
_entity_poly.type
_entity_poly.pdbx_seq_one_letter_code
_entity_poly.pdbx_strand_id
1 'polypeptide(L)'
;MTINDEEVSVSETKYKTPLLTFNTSYFEELKHQDDKTVHHYIGEKKKEYDILQAGLEKRKETILRVGTAIARHQAGFFRNPEDGLASLQLNDLAQELQLNESTVSRAVRESYIQTQTGTYELKSFLSRRTSGGDSQDQLEKQIRELVDTEDKQKPLSDQTISEKMAEAGMQLSRRGVTKYRKNLSIPSSTQRKIRN
;
A
#
# COMPACT_ATOMS: atom_id res chain seq x y z
N MET A 1 -4.42 0.28 13.47
CA MET A 1 -3.27 -0.61 13.27
C MET A 1 -2.31 -0.42 14.43
N THR A 2 -1.75 -1.51 14.94
CA THR A 2 -0.77 -1.50 16.03
C THR A 2 0.48 -2.21 15.54
N ILE A 3 1.64 -1.58 15.71
CA ILE A 3 2.95 -2.18 15.46
C ILE A 3 3.61 -2.35 16.81
N ASN A 4 3.87 -3.59 17.19
CA ASN A 4 4.82 -3.92 18.25
C ASN A 4 6.13 -4.38 17.59
N ASP A 5 7.22 -4.46 18.35
CA ASP A 5 8.58 -4.67 17.82
C ASP A 5 8.72 -5.86 16.85
N GLU A 6 7.84 -6.87 16.91
CA GLU A 6 7.84 -8.02 15.98
C GLU A 6 6.53 -8.30 15.24
N GLU A 7 5.43 -7.58 15.52
CA GLU A 7 4.12 -7.93 14.96
C GLU A 7 3.29 -6.72 14.50
N VAL A 8 2.85 -6.78 13.24
CA VAL A 8 1.95 -5.79 12.64
C VAL A 8 0.53 -6.33 12.72
N SER A 9 -0.31 -5.69 13.55
CA SER A 9 -1.73 -6.03 13.69
C SER A 9 -2.61 -4.98 13.00
N VAL A 10 -3.42 -5.42 12.05
CA VAL A 10 -4.44 -4.60 11.39
C VAL A 10 -5.80 -5.14 11.82
N SER A 11 -6.64 -4.24 12.33
CA SER A 11 -8.01 -4.54 12.73
C SER A 11 -8.96 -3.69 11.91
N GLU A 12 -10.18 -4.19 11.73
CA GLU A 12 -11.26 -3.42 11.15
C GLU A 12 -11.64 -2.25 12.06
N THR A 13 -11.91 -1.09 11.45
CA THR A 13 -12.57 0.02 12.12
C THR A 13 -14.07 -0.10 11.90
N LYS A 14 -14.88 -0.11 12.97
CA LYS A 14 -16.36 -0.16 12.88
C LYS A 14 -17.01 1.12 12.33
N TYR A 15 -16.21 2.09 11.89
CA TYR A 15 -16.67 3.40 11.50
C TYR A 15 -17.17 3.37 10.05
N LYS A 16 -18.44 3.72 9.84
CA LYS A 16 -19.09 3.81 8.51
C LYS A 16 -19.20 2.51 7.70
N THR A 17 -19.19 1.35 8.35
CA THR A 17 -19.58 0.10 7.66
C THR A 17 -21.08 0.14 7.36
N PRO A 18 -21.51 -0.07 6.10
CA PRO A 18 -22.92 -0.08 5.76
C PRO A 18 -23.62 -1.23 6.51
N LEU A 19 -24.66 -0.90 7.27
CA LEU A 19 -25.47 -1.89 7.96
C LEU A 19 -26.54 -2.42 7.01
N LEU A 20 -26.42 -3.68 6.60
CA LEU A 20 -27.42 -4.35 5.78
C LEU A 20 -28.41 -5.10 6.69
N THR A 21 -29.64 -4.59 6.77
CA THR A 21 -30.71 -5.19 7.59
C THR A 21 -31.72 -5.93 6.72
N PHE A 22 -32.16 -7.10 7.17
CA PHE A 22 -33.28 -7.84 6.56
C PHE A 22 -34.54 -7.67 7.40
N ASN A 23 -35.66 -7.30 6.79
CA ASN A 23 -36.94 -7.22 7.48
C ASN A 23 -37.51 -8.64 7.70
N THR A 24 -37.04 -9.27 8.78
CA THR A 24 -37.36 -10.66 9.11
C THR A 24 -38.83 -10.82 9.48
N SER A 25 -39.42 -9.86 10.19
CA SER A 25 -40.85 -9.91 10.56
C SER A 25 -41.75 -9.88 9.33
N TYR A 26 -41.47 -9.01 8.36
CA TYR A 26 -42.24 -8.93 7.12
C TYR A 26 -42.07 -10.18 6.24
N PHE A 27 -40.85 -10.74 6.22
CA PHE A 27 -40.59 -11.99 5.52
C PHE A 27 -41.39 -13.16 6.10
N GLU A 28 -41.41 -13.32 7.42
CA GLU A 28 -42.18 -14.39 8.07
C GLU A 28 -43.70 -14.15 7.93
N GLU A 29 -44.17 -12.91 7.99
CA GLU A 29 -45.58 -12.57 7.71
C GLU A 29 -46.01 -13.04 6.30
N LEU A 30 -45.23 -12.68 5.28
CA LEU A 30 -45.53 -13.06 3.89
C LEU A 30 -45.39 -14.56 3.64
N LYS A 31 -44.52 -15.25 4.38
CA LYS A 31 -44.34 -16.70 4.30
C LYS A 31 -45.55 -17.48 4.83
N HIS A 32 -46.42 -16.86 5.64
CA HIS A 32 -47.66 -17.48 6.09
C HIS A 32 -48.83 -17.33 5.11
N GLN A 33 -48.67 -16.54 4.04
CA GLN A 33 -49.68 -16.44 2.98
C GLN A 33 -49.59 -17.65 2.05
N ASP A 34 -50.72 -18.31 1.79
CA ASP A 34 -50.80 -19.45 0.88
C ASP A 34 -50.91 -18.99 -0.60
N ASP A 35 -49.91 -18.23 -1.04
CA ASP A 35 -49.79 -17.74 -2.42
C ASP A 35 -48.41 -18.11 -2.99
N LYS A 36 -48.42 -18.93 -4.04
CA LYS A 36 -47.20 -19.39 -4.74
C LYS A 36 -46.38 -18.24 -5.32
N THR A 37 -47.03 -17.17 -5.78
CA THR A 37 -46.35 -15.99 -6.33
C THR A 37 -45.63 -15.21 -5.24
N VAL A 38 -46.25 -15.06 -4.06
CA VAL A 38 -45.65 -14.44 -2.88
C VAL A 38 -44.44 -15.25 -2.39
N HIS A 39 -44.58 -16.57 -2.28
CA HIS A 39 -43.48 -17.45 -1.89
C HIS A 39 -42.28 -17.37 -2.84
N HIS A 40 -42.52 -17.32 -4.15
CA HIS A 40 -41.46 -17.15 -5.13
C HIS A 40 -40.74 -15.81 -4.93
N TYR A 41 -41.49 -14.71 -4.85
CA TYR A 41 -40.96 -13.37 -4.68
C TYR A 41 -40.11 -13.22 -3.41
N ILE A 42 -40.60 -13.65 -2.24
CA ILE A 42 -39.85 -13.54 -0.99
C ILE A 42 -38.59 -14.42 -1.00
N GLY A 43 -38.64 -15.58 -1.66
CA GLY A 43 -37.49 -16.44 -1.88
C GLY A 43 -36.40 -15.76 -2.69
N GLU A 44 -36.76 -15.07 -3.78
CA GLU A 44 -35.82 -14.26 -4.57
C GLU A 44 -35.23 -13.11 -3.74
N LYS A 45 -36.05 -12.38 -2.98
CA LYS A 45 -35.56 -11.28 -2.13
C LYS A 45 -34.65 -11.74 -1.01
N LYS A 46 -34.92 -12.90 -0.42
CA LYS A 46 -34.01 -13.52 0.56
C LYS A 46 -32.68 -13.89 -0.09
N LYS A 47 -32.70 -14.48 -1.28
CA LYS A 47 -31.49 -14.83 -2.03
C LYS A 47 -30.66 -13.60 -2.42
N GLU A 48 -31.30 -12.53 -2.89
CA GLU A 48 -30.65 -11.25 -3.18
C GLU A 48 -29.95 -10.68 -1.93
N TYR A 49 -30.64 -10.69 -0.79
CA TYR A 49 -30.07 -10.27 0.49
C TYR A 49 -28.85 -11.10 0.89
N ASP A 50 -28.94 -12.43 0.81
CA ASP A 50 -27.84 -13.33 1.21
C ASP A 50 -26.61 -13.14 0.33
N ILE A 51 -26.79 -12.95 -0.97
CA ILE A 51 -25.70 -12.64 -1.91
C ILE A 51 -25.04 -11.31 -1.57
N LEU A 52 -25.84 -10.29 -1.27
CA LEU A 52 -25.31 -8.97 -0.93
C LEU A 52 -24.55 -9.01 0.40
N GLN A 53 -25.09 -9.70 1.41
CA GLN A 53 -24.44 -9.89 2.71
C GLN A 53 -23.11 -10.63 2.57
N ALA A 54 -23.07 -11.72 1.80
CA ALA A 54 -21.85 -12.45 1.51
C ALA A 54 -20.82 -11.59 0.76
N GLY A 55 -21.27 -10.78 -0.20
CA GLY A 55 -20.41 -9.85 -0.94
C GLY A 55 -19.78 -8.77 -0.04
N LEU A 56 -20.54 -8.23 0.92
CA LEU A 56 -20.03 -7.26 1.90
C LEU A 56 -18.96 -7.89 2.80
N GLU A 57 -19.23 -9.09 3.33
CA GLU A 57 -18.25 -9.78 4.17
C GLU A 57 -16.98 -10.12 3.39
N LYS A 58 -17.13 -10.59 2.13
CA LYS A 58 -15.98 -10.90 1.29
C LYS A 58 -15.14 -9.66 0.97
N ARG A 59 -15.79 -8.51 0.71
CA ARG A 59 -15.09 -7.24 0.50
C ARG A 59 -14.30 -6.84 1.74
N LYS A 60 -14.92 -6.92 2.91
CA LYS A 60 -14.27 -6.63 4.19
C LYS A 60 -13.05 -7.52 4.42
N GLU A 61 -13.21 -8.83 4.27
CA GLU A 61 -12.11 -9.81 4.38
C GLU A 61 -10.97 -9.46 3.42
N THR A 62 -11.30 -9.13 2.17
CA THR A 62 -10.30 -8.79 1.14
C THR A 62 -9.53 -7.52 1.50
N ILE A 63 -10.22 -6.45 1.91
CA ILE A 63 -9.57 -5.19 2.33
C ILE A 63 -8.66 -5.44 3.53
N LEU A 64 -9.12 -6.23 4.51
CA LEU A 64 -8.33 -6.55 5.70
C LEU A 64 -7.06 -7.34 5.34
N ARG A 65 -7.18 -8.36 4.49
CA ARG A 65 -6.03 -9.15 4.01
C ARG A 65 -5.03 -8.31 3.24
N VAL A 66 -5.50 -7.49 2.30
CA VAL A 66 -4.66 -6.59 1.50
C VAL A 66 -3.99 -5.53 2.38
N GLY A 67 -4.74 -4.89 3.26
CA GLY A 67 -4.21 -3.89 4.19
C GLY A 67 -3.18 -4.47 5.16
N THR A 68 -3.39 -5.70 5.63
CA THR A 68 -2.42 -6.42 6.47
C THR A 68 -1.14 -6.72 5.71
N ALA A 69 -1.22 -7.23 4.48
CA ALA A 69 -0.05 -7.49 3.65
C ALA A 69 0.75 -6.20 3.37
N ILE A 70 0.08 -5.11 3.00
CA ILE A 70 0.70 -3.79 2.83
C ILE A 70 1.41 -3.35 4.10
N ALA A 71 0.76 -3.48 5.25
CA ALA A 71 1.33 -3.08 6.53
C ALA A 71 2.58 -3.89 6.90
N ARG A 72 2.63 -5.19 6.55
CA ARG A 72 3.81 -6.05 6.74
C ARG A 72 4.97 -5.64 5.84
N HIS A 73 4.73 -5.43 4.55
CA HIS A 73 5.76 -5.00 3.60
C HIS A 73 6.31 -3.60 3.94
N GLN A 74 5.46 -2.71 4.46
CA GLN A 74 5.82 -1.35 4.81
C GLN A 74 6.14 -1.16 6.30
N ALA A 75 6.45 -2.25 7.02
CA ALA A 75 6.74 -2.17 8.46
C ALA A 75 7.89 -1.19 8.78
N GLY A 76 8.90 -1.10 7.92
CA GLY A 76 9.98 -0.11 8.04
C GLY A 76 9.47 1.33 8.05
N PHE A 77 8.69 1.72 7.03
CA PHE A 77 8.07 3.04 6.94
C PHE A 77 7.24 3.39 8.18
N PHE A 78 6.45 2.45 8.69
CA PHE A 78 5.59 2.75 9.84
C PHE A 78 6.34 2.80 11.18
N ARG A 79 7.52 2.17 11.28
CA ARG A 79 8.43 2.32 12.45
C ARG A 79 9.22 3.61 12.36
N ASN A 80 9.81 3.89 11.19
CA ASN A 80 10.52 5.12 10.90
C ASN A 80 10.15 5.62 9.49
N PRO A 81 9.31 6.66 9.37
CA PRO A 81 8.93 7.20 8.06
C PRO A 81 10.11 7.68 7.21
N GLU A 82 11.25 8.01 7.84
CA GLU A 82 12.47 8.38 7.12
C GLU A 82 13.05 7.23 6.31
N ASP A 83 12.70 5.96 6.58
CA ASP A 83 13.12 4.80 5.78
C ASP A 83 12.50 4.75 4.39
N GLY A 84 11.46 5.54 4.17
CA GLY A 84 10.73 5.55 2.91
C GLY A 84 9.95 4.24 2.69
N LEU A 85 9.30 4.15 1.54
CA LEU A 85 8.49 2.99 1.20
C LEU A 85 9.36 1.86 0.65
N ALA A 86 9.11 0.64 1.12
CA ALA A 86 9.62 -0.57 0.49
C ALA A 86 8.98 -0.80 -0.88
N SER A 87 9.71 -1.49 -1.76
CA SER A 87 9.29 -1.80 -3.12
C SER A 87 8.11 -2.78 -3.17
N LEU A 88 6.89 -2.24 -3.26
CA LEU A 88 5.65 -3.01 -3.31
C LEU A 88 4.76 -2.62 -4.49
N GLN A 89 4.40 -3.59 -5.33
CA GLN A 89 3.52 -3.43 -6.49
C GLN A 89 2.23 -4.27 -6.33
N LEU A 90 1.22 -3.98 -7.17
CA LEU A 90 -0.07 -4.69 -7.12
C LEU A 90 0.07 -6.19 -7.42
N ASN A 91 0.95 -6.56 -8.35
CA ASN A 91 1.21 -7.95 -8.72
C ASN A 91 1.84 -8.75 -7.58
N ASP A 92 2.71 -8.14 -6.77
CA ASP A 92 3.30 -8.80 -5.60
C ASP A 92 2.20 -9.23 -4.61
N LEU A 93 1.30 -8.30 -4.28
CA LEU A 93 0.16 -8.55 -3.40
C LEU A 93 -0.83 -9.56 -4.00
N ALA A 94 -1.06 -9.48 -5.31
CA ALA A 94 -1.94 -10.40 -6.03
C ALA A 94 -1.40 -11.85 -5.95
N GLN A 95 -0.10 -12.04 -6.16
CA GLN A 95 0.56 -13.33 -6.05
C GLN A 95 0.56 -13.85 -4.61
N GLU A 96 0.97 -13.01 -3.64
CA GLU A 96 1.02 -13.39 -2.22
C GLU A 96 -0.35 -13.82 -1.69
N LEU A 97 -1.40 -13.05 -2.01
CA LEU A 97 -2.75 -13.29 -1.49
C LEU A 97 -3.58 -14.24 -2.36
N GLN A 98 -3.03 -14.70 -3.49
CA GLN A 98 -3.72 -15.53 -4.48
C GLN A 98 -5.02 -14.87 -4.96
N LEU A 99 -4.94 -13.57 -5.29
CA LEU A 99 -6.04 -12.76 -5.77
C LEU A 99 -5.74 -12.24 -7.18
N ASN A 100 -6.80 -11.91 -7.93
CA ASN A 100 -6.62 -11.19 -9.19
C ASN A 100 -6.09 -9.78 -8.91
N GLU A 101 -5.20 -9.28 -9.76
CA GLU A 101 -4.64 -7.92 -9.62
C GLU A 101 -5.74 -6.84 -9.60
N SER A 102 -6.80 -7.02 -10.40
CA SER A 102 -7.97 -6.13 -10.41
C SER A 102 -8.73 -6.13 -9.07
N THR A 103 -8.70 -7.23 -8.32
CA THR A 103 -9.31 -7.34 -7.00
C THR A 103 -8.49 -6.59 -5.96
N VAL A 104 -7.15 -6.74 -5.98
CA VAL A 104 -6.24 -5.98 -5.12
C VAL A 104 -6.34 -4.48 -5.42
N SER A 105 -6.34 -4.10 -6.70
CA SER A 105 -6.49 -2.70 -7.14
C SER A 105 -7.77 -2.05 -6.61
N ARG A 106 -8.90 -2.78 -6.66
CA ARG A 106 -10.17 -2.33 -6.07
C ARG A 106 -10.13 -2.26 -4.54
N ALA A 107 -9.42 -3.19 -3.90
CA ALA A 107 -9.31 -3.24 -2.43
C ALA A 107 -8.47 -2.10 -1.87
N VAL A 108 -7.40 -1.66 -2.55
CA VAL A 108 -6.55 -0.55 -2.09
C VAL A 108 -7.15 0.82 -2.39
N ARG A 109 -8.01 0.92 -3.42
CA ARG A 109 -8.63 2.18 -3.82
C ARG A 109 -9.64 2.64 -2.78
N GLU A 110 -9.57 3.92 -2.39
CA GLU A 110 -10.51 4.55 -1.46
C GLU A 110 -10.63 3.82 -0.10
N SER A 111 -9.62 3.01 0.22
CA SER A 111 -9.49 2.31 1.49
C SER A 111 -8.31 2.88 2.26
N TYR A 112 -8.49 3.06 3.57
CA TYR A 112 -7.56 3.81 4.41
C TYR A 112 -7.12 2.98 5.59
N ILE A 113 -5.90 3.23 6.05
CA ILE A 113 -5.35 2.65 7.26
C ILE A 113 -5.08 3.75 8.28
N GLN A 114 -5.63 3.57 9.48
CA GLN A 114 -5.36 4.43 10.61
C GLN A 114 -4.19 3.87 11.43
N THR A 115 -3.20 4.72 11.66
CA THR A 115 -1.96 4.44 12.38
C THR A 115 -1.79 5.44 13.53
N GLN A 116 -0.73 5.31 14.32
CA GLN A 116 -0.42 6.24 15.41
C GLN A 116 -0.05 7.64 14.90
N THR A 117 0.56 7.72 13.72
CA THR A 117 1.03 8.99 13.13
C THR A 117 0.01 9.66 12.23
N GLY A 118 -1.10 8.97 11.91
CA GLY A 118 -2.16 9.52 11.07
C GLY A 118 -2.91 8.47 10.26
N THR A 119 -3.73 8.95 9.33
CA THR A 119 -4.52 8.13 8.41
C THR A 119 -3.96 8.26 7.00
N TYR A 120 -3.74 7.12 6.34
CA TYR A 120 -3.15 7.05 5.01
C TYR A 120 -4.02 6.24 4.06
N GLU A 121 -4.03 6.59 2.78
CA GLU A 121 -4.68 5.76 1.75
C GLU A 121 -3.83 4.50 1.51
N LEU A 122 -4.44 3.31 1.43
CA LEU A 122 -3.67 2.07 1.18
C LEU A 122 -2.89 2.12 -0.13
N LYS A 123 -3.44 2.79 -1.14
CA LYS A 123 -2.80 2.96 -2.44
C LYS A 123 -1.48 3.74 -2.36
N SER A 124 -1.29 4.65 -1.41
CA SER A 124 -0.06 5.45 -1.32
C SER A 124 1.17 4.63 -0.92
N PHE A 125 0.96 3.43 -0.36
CA PHE A 125 2.02 2.50 0.02
C PHE A 125 2.50 1.62 -1.13
N LEU A 126 1.87 1.73 -2.31
CA LEU A 126 2.34 1.09 -3.52
C LEU A 126 3.37 1.98 -4.19
N SER A 127 4.56 1.43 -4.41
CA SER A 127 5.68 2.17 -4.97
C SER A 127 6.05 1.62 -6.35
N ARG A 128 6.66 2.46 -7.19
CA ARG A 128 7.23 1.97 -8.45
C ARG A 128 8.56 1.28 -8.15
N ARG A 129 8.61 -0.02 -8.44
CA ARG A 129 9.83 -0.82 -8.46
C ARG A 129 10.70 -0.39 -9.64
N THR A 130 11.97 -0.11 -9.38
CA THR A 130 12.96 0.12 -10.44
C THR A 130 13.49 -1.21 -10.98
N SER A 131 14.28 -1.17 -12.06
CA SER A 131 14.91 -2.38 -12.63
C SER A 131 15.80 -3.12 -11.63
N GLY A 132 16.29 -2.44 -10.59
CA GLY A 132 17.10 -3.03 -9.51
C GLY A 132 16.31 -3.72 -8.41
N GLY A 133 14.96 -3.64 -8.43
CA GLY A 133 14.12 -4.17 -7.36
C GLY A 133 13.78 -3.15 -6.27
N ASP A 134 14.59 -2.10 -6.11
CA ASP A 134 14.38 -1.05 -5.11
C ASP A 134 13.25 -0.08 -5.48
N SER A 135 12.62 0.52 -4.45
CA SER A 135 11.66 1.59 -4.66
C SER A 135 12.35 2.90 -5.04
N GLN A 136 11.65 3.78 -5.76
CA GLN A 136 12.17 5.10 -6.08
C GLN A 136 12.56 5.89 -4.81
N ASP A 137 11.75 5.81 -3.75
CA ASP A 137 11.96 6.57 -2.51
C ASP A 137 13.21 6.10 -1.78
N GLN A 138 13.48 4.78 -1.75
CA GLN A 138 14.70 4.22 -1.17
C GLN A 138 15.96 4.72 -1.91
N LEU A 139 15.91 4.74 -3.24
CA LEU A 139 17.02 5.23 -4.06
C LEU A 139 17.24 6.73 -3.85
N GLU A 140 16.17 7.53 -3.78
CA GLU A 140 16.25 8.96 -3.54
C GLU A 140 16.79 9.28 -2.13
N LYS A 141 16.38 8.53 -1.11
CA LYS A 141 16.92 8.60 0.26
C LYS A 141 18.43 8.33 0.26
N GLN A 142 18.85 7.21 -0.32
CA GLN A 142 20.25 6.80 -0.32
C GLN A 142 21.15 7.83 -1.05
N ILE A 143 20.67 8.40 -2.16
CA ILE A 143 21.39 9.47 -2.87
C ILE A 143 21.56 10.69 -1.97
N ARG A 144 20.51 11.10 -1.25
CA ARG A 144 20.56 12.25 -0.34
C ARG A 144 21.57 12.01 0.78
N GLU A 145 21.52 10.85 1.44
CA GLU A 145 22.46 10.50 2.51
C GLU A 145 23.92 10.51 2.05
N LEU A 146 24.20 9.93 0.87
CA LEU A 146 25.54 9.93 0.29
C LEU A 146 26.05 11.34 -0.02
N VAL A 147 25.17 12.24 -0.45
CA VAL A 147 25.52 13.64 -0.74
C VAL A 147 25.67 14.44 0.55
N ASP A 148 24.82 14.22 1.55
CA ASP A 148 24.86 14.96 2.82
C ASP A 148 26.09 14.61 3.65
N THR A 149 26.60 13.38 3.50
CA THR A 149 27.82 12.89 4.16
C THR A 149 29.09 13.02 3.31
N GLU A 150 29.01 13.67 2.13
CA GLU A 150 30.17 13.80 1.23
C GLU A 150 31.22 14.81 1.72
N ASP A 151 32.47 14.59 1.32
CA ASP A 151 33.50 15.64 1.43
C ASP A 151 33.22 16.76 0.42
N LYS A 152 32.85 17.95 0.92
CA LYS A 152 32.53 19.12 0.08
C LYS A 152 33.73 19.68 -0.69
N GLN A 153 34.97 19.35 -0.32
CA GLN A 153 36.15 19.70 -1.11
C GLN A 153 36.32 18.77 -2.33
N LYS A 154 35.82 17.53 -2.21
CA LYS A 154 35.86 16.51 -3.26
C LYS A 154 34.51 15.76 -3.35
N PRO A 155 33.44 16.46 -3.78
CA PRO A 155 32.09 15.91 -3.78
C PRO A 155 31.99 14.68 -4.69
N LEU A 156 31.10 13.76 -4.32
CA LEU A 156 30.93 12.50 -5.04
C LEU A 156 30.35 12.74 -6.42
N SER A 157 30.99 12.17 -7.44
CA SER A 157 30.46 12.20 -8.80
C SER A 157 29.22 11.30 -8.92
N ASP A 158 28.33 11.58 -9.88
CA ASP A 158 27.16 10.72 -10.14
C ASP A 158 27.58 9.25 -10.44
N GLN A 159 28.80 9.03 -10.96
CA GLN A 159 29.38 7.71 -11.18
C GLN A 159 29.77 7.03 -9.86
N THR A 160 30.45 7.77 -8.98
CA THR A 160 30.87 7.27 -7.66
C THR A 160 29.68 6.97 -6.75
N ILE A 161 28.63 7.79 -6.83
CA ILE A 161 27.36 7.53 -6.12
C ILE A 161 26.75 6.21 -6.62
N SER A 162 26.71 5.99 -7.94
CA SER A 162 26.21 4.74 -8.54
C SER A 162 27.00 3.50 -8.06
N GLU A 163 28.33 3.60 -7.97
CA GLU A 163 29.20 2.53 -7.45
C GLU A 163 28.92 2.24 -5.96
N LYS A 164 28.84 3.29 -5.12
CA LYS A 164 28.52 3.14 -3.69
C LYS A 164 27.14 2.55 -3.44
N MET A 165 26.16 2.90 -4.28
CA MET A 165 24.82 2.28 -4.19
C MET A 165 24.88 0.81 -4.55
N ALA A 166 25.65 0.42 -5.58
CA ALA A 166 25.85 -0.98 -5.93
C ALA A 166 26.55 -1.78 -4.82
N GLU A 167 27.51 -1.19 -4.10
CA GLU A 167 28.14 -1.77 -2.90
C GLU A 167 27.11 -2.02 -1.78
N ALA A 168 26.12 -1.14 -1.65
CA ALA A 168 25.00 -1.30 -0.72
C ALA A 168 23.88 -2.23 -1.24
N GLY A 169 24.09 -2.89 -2.38
CA GLY A 169 23.12 -3.82 -2.99
C GLY A 169 22.04 -3.15 -3.86
N MET A 170 22.04 -1.82 -3.98
CA MET A 170 21.06 -1.06 -4.75
C MET A 170 21.54 -0.81 -6.19
N GLN A 171 20.86 -1.40 -7.17
CA GLN A 171 21.28 -1.31 -8.57
C GLN A 171 20.71 -0.06 -9.26
N LEU A 172 21.51 1.01 -9.32
CA LEU A 172 21.14 2.24 -9.99
C LEU A 172 22.25 2.74 -10.93
N SER A 173 21.93 2.88 -12.21
CA SER A 173 22.88 3.43 -13.20
C SER A 173 23.24 4.89 -12.92
N ARG A 174 24.41 5.35 -13.37
CA ARG A 174 24.82 6.77 -13.35
C ARG A 174 23.73 7.71 -13.88
N ARG A 175 23.07 7.37 -15.00
CA ARG A 175 21.98 8.18 -15.57
C ARG A 175 20.77 8.23 -14.64
N GLY A 176 20.48 7.13 -13.94
CA GLY A 176 19.48 7.05 -12.89
C GLY A 176 19.81 7.96 -11.71
N VAL A 177 21.05 7.92 -11.22
CA VAL A 177 21.54 8.84 -10.17
C VAL A 177 21.36 10.30 -10.61
N THR A 178 21.80 10.66 -11.82
CA THR A 178 21.62 12.04 -12.34
C THR A 178 20.15 12.45 -12.37
N LYS A 179 19.25 11.55 -12.79
CA LYS A 179 17.79 11.80 -12.84
C LYS A 179 17.23 12.06 -11.45
N TYR A 180 17.46 11.16 -10.49
CA TYR A 180 16.92 11.27 -9.15
C TYR A 180 17.56 12.42 -8.36
N ARG A 181 18.86 12.67 -8.52
CA ARG A 181 19.52 13.85 -7.97
C ARG A 181 18.85 15.16 -8.42
N LYS A 182 18.48 15.26 -9.70
CA LYS A 182 17.74 16.43 -10.23
C LYS A 182 16.34 16.54 -9.64
N ASN A 183 15.61 15.43 -9.46
CA ASN A 183 14.32 15.45 -8.79
C ASN A 183 14.42 15.99 -7.36
N LEU A 184 15.51 15.65 -6.66
CA LEU A 184 15.81 16.12 -5.30
C LEU A 184 16.38 17.55 -5.28
N SER A 185 16.50 18.22 -6.43
CA SER A 185 17.09 19.56 -6.54
C SER A 185 18.54 19.66 -6.02
N ILE A 186 19.25 18.53 -5.99
CA ILE A 186 20.66 18.50 -5.62
C ILE A 186 21.49 18.90 -6.85
N PRO A 187 22.40 19.90 -6.76
CA PRO A 187 23.21 20.34 -7.91
C PRO A 187 24.31 19.33 -8.27
N SER A 188 24.96 19.51 -9.42
CA SER A 188 26.02 18.60 -9.88
C SER A 188 27.25 18.62 -8.95
N SER A 189 28.08 17.57 -8.96
CA SER A 189 29.29 17.53 -8.12
C SER A 189 30.20 18.74 -8.32
N THR A 190 30.37 19.23 -9.55
CA THR A 190 31.13 20.45 -9.85
C THR A 190 30.58 21.69 -9.15
N GLN A 191 29.26 21.78 -9.01
CA GLN A 191 28.59 22.91 -8.36
C GLN A 191 28.52 22.77 -6.84
N ARG A 192 28.58 21.54 -6.31
CA ARG A 192 28.64 21.27 -4.87
C ARG A 192 30.03 21.49 -4.28
N LYS A 193 31.06 21.51 -5.12
CA LYS A 193 32.45 21.69 -4.70
C LYS A 193 32.65 23.08 -4.12
N ILE A 194 33.02 23.17 -2.85
CA ILE A 194 33.46 24.42 -2.23
C ILE A 194 34.81 24.79 -2.84
N ARG A 195 34.89 25.99 -3.41
CA ARG A 195 36.17 26.61 -3.80
C ARG A 195 36.59 27.51 -2.65
N ASN A 196 37.73 27.21 -2.05
CA ASN A 196 38.44 28.15 -1.19
C ASN A 196 39.00 29.30 -2.04
#